data_AF-S7WY89-F1
#
_entry.id   AF-S7WY89-F1
#
_cell.length_a   1.000
_cell.length_b   1.000
_cell.length_c   1.000
_cell.angle_alpha   90.00
_cell.angle_beta   90.00
_cell.angle_gamma   90.00
#
_symmetry.space_group_name_H-M   'P 1'
#
loop_
_entity.id
_entity.type
_entity.pdbx_description
1 polymer ?
#
loop_
_entity_poly.entity_id
_entity_poly.type
_entity_poly.pdbx_seq_one_letter_code
_entity_poly.pdbx_strand_id
1 'polypeptide(L)'
;MIPHLLFKQKYLKYALFLFAFLAIFIFLEHTFMDFVPMNEGRPAPRFRGGGRRQMFFWIPSLMRFVLIMVLGTAIELITKLDRESKRYDELKRQKIIKELNFLKNQLNPHFLFNALNNIYSLASRKSENTTPSIMLLSNILRYVLYESGKDKVFIHQEMDFIKNYVNLEKLKFSDTNAPQIKCYFSFANENYTVEPLLFITLIENAFKHGISYVTPSFILISFKEDNEEIFLSVINSVGKKDDQNINTNKEGIGIENLKKG
;
A
#
# COMPACT_ATOMS: atom_id res chain seq x y z
N MET A 1 -20.13 -19.56 1.00
CA MET A 1 -21.60 -19.37 1.05
C MET A 1 -21.95 -19.02 2.49
N ILE A 2 -22.07 -17.76 2.90
CA ILE A 2 -23.35 -17.02 2.95
C ILE A 2 -22.99 -15.53 3.13
N PRO A 3 -23.07 -14.69 2.07
CA PRO A 3 -23.17 -13.25 2.27
C PRO A 3 -24.23 -12.63 1.35
N HIS A 4 -25.48 -13.09 1.45
CA HIS A 4 -26.58 -12.47 0.68
C HIS A 4 -27.91 -12.26 1.44
N LEU A 5 -27.99 -12.61 2.73
CA LEU A 5 -29.22 -12.45 3.52
C LEU A 5 -29.26 -11.24 4.47
N LEU A 6 -28.13 -10.54 4.71
CA LEU A 6 -28.07 -9.47 5.72
C LEU A 6 -28.45 -8.07 5.22
N PHE A 7 -28.56 -7.85 3.90
CA PHE A 7 -29.06 -6.57 3.38
C PHE A 7 -30.58 -6.51 3.29
N LYS A 8 -31.31 -7.64 3.21
CA LYS A 8 -32.78 -7.64 3.04
C LYS A 8 -33.59 -7.30 4.30
N GLN A 9 -33.09 -7.54 5.52
CA GLN A 9 -33.88 -7.33 6.74
C GLN A 9 -34.11 -5.85 7.09
N LYS A 10 -33.21 -4.93 6.69
CA LYS A 10 -33.40 -3.50 6.95
C LYS A 10 -34.40 -2.87 5.98
N TYR A 11 -34.36 -3.27 4.71
CA TYR A 11 -35.34 -2.81 3.71
C TYR A 11 -36.75 -3.33 3.98
N LEU A 12 -36.90 -4.57 4.47
CA LEU A 12 -38.22 -5.11 4.85
C LEU A 12 -38.83 -4.33 6.02
N LYS A 13 -38.04 -4.02 7.06
CA LYS A 13 -38.49 -3.19 8.20
C LYS A 13 -38.81 -1.76 7.77
N TYR A 14 -38.00 -1.17 6.89
CA TYR A 14 -38.22 0.16 6.34
C TYR A 14 -39.49 0.22 5.48
N ALA A 15 -39.71 -0.79 4.63
CA ALA A 15 -40.93 -0.91 3.83
C ALA A 15 -42.18 -1.09 4.70
N LEU A 16 -42.13 -1.96 5.71
CA LEU A 16 -43.23 -2.15 6.66
C LEU A 16 -43.55 -0.87 7.44
N PHE A 17 -42.53 -0.14 7.90
CA PHE A 17 -42.69 1.16 8.54
C PHE A 17 -43.34 2.19 7.61
N LEU A 18 -42.91 2.24 6.35
CA LEU A 18 -43.48 3.12 5.34
C LEU A 18 -44.95 2.81 5.04
N PHE A 19 -45.30 1.52 4.91
CA PHE A 19 -46.68 1.09 4.72
C PHE A 19 -47.55 1.42 5.93
N ALA A 20 -47.05 1.20 7.15
CA ALA A 20 -47.77 1.56 8.37
C ALA A 20 -47.98 3.08 8.46
N PHE A 21 -46.97 3.88 8.14
CA PHE A 21 -47.07 5.34 8.14
C PHE A 21 -48.05 5.85 7.08
N LEU A 22 -48.02 5.29 5.86
CA LEU A 22 -48.99 5.59 4.80
C LEU A 22 -50.43 5.29 5.27
N ALA A 23 -50.65 4.12 5.88
CA ALA A 23 -51.96 3.71 6.35
C ALA A 23 -52.49 4.62 7.47
N ILE A 24 -51.64 5.02 8.42
CA ILE A 24 -51.98 5.95 9.49
C ILE A 24 -52.30 7.35 8.93
N PHE A 25 -51.51 7.82 7.96
CA PHE A 25 -51.73 9.11 7.32
C PHE A 25 -53.07 9.16 6.55
N ILE A 26 -53.36 8.11 5.78
CA ILE A 26 -54.65 7.93 5.11
C ILE A 26 -55.82 7.92 6.10
N PHE A 27 -55.66 7.19 7.22
CA PHE A 27 -56.69 7.09 8.25
C PHE A 27 -56.96 8.43 8.94
N LEU A 28 -55.91 9.20 9.25
CA LEU A 28 -56.02 10.55 9.80
C LEU A 28 -56.68 11.53 8.83
N GLU A 29 -56.36 11.46 7.53
CA GLU A 29 -56.97 12.31 6.52
C GLU A 29 -58.48 12.01 6.35
N HIS A 30 -58.87 10.72 6.41
CA HIS A 30 -60.28 10.32 6.36
C HIS A 30 -61.06 10.82 7.57
N THR A 31 -60.53 10.62 8.78
CA THR A 31 -61.19 11.06 10.02
C THR A 31 -61.25 12.59 10.15
N PHE A 32 -60.26 13.31 9.62
CA PHE A 32 -60.29 14.78 9.57
C PHE A 32 -61.38 15.30 8.64
N MET A 33 -61.58 14.68 7.47
CA MET A 33 -62.67 15.04 6.53
C MET A 33 -64.06 14.89 7.15
N ASP A 34 -64.26 13.87 7.98
CA ASP A 34 -65.53 13.64 8.69
C ASP A 34 -65.77 14.63 9.84
N PHE A 35 -64.71 15.29 10.34
CA PHE A 35 -64.76 16.17 11.51
C PHE A 35 -64.72 17.67 11.18
N VAL A 36 -64.47 18.07 9.92
CA VAL A 36 -64.60 19.48 9.51
C VAL A 36 -66.10 19.84 9.45
N PRO A 37 -66.62 20.66 10.38
CA PRO A 37 -68.03 21.02 10.34
C PRO A 37 -68.27 21.89 9.11
N MET A 38 -69.23 21.48 8.29
CA MET A 38 -69.72 22.26 7.15
C MET A 38 -70.28 23.58 7.71
N ASN A 39 -69.49 24.65 7.68
CA ASN A 39 -69.95 25.97 8.13
C ASN A 39 -71.18 26.35 7.30
N GLU A 40 -72.32 26.50 7.97
CA GLU A 40 -73.63 26.73 7.37
C GLU A 40 -73.60 27.99 6.49
N GLY A 41 -73.84 27.83 5.18
CA GLY A 41 -74.05 28.98 4.30
C GLY A 41 -73.60 28.86 2.85
N ARG A 42 -72.87 27.80 2.44
CA ARG A 42 -72.58 27.56 1.01
C ARG A 42 -73.23 26.26 0.54
N PRO A 43 -74.19 26.30 -0.40
CA PRO A 43 -74.76 25.06 -0.93
C PRO A 43 -73.65 24.24 -1.57
N ALA A 44 -73.51 22.98 -1.13
CA ALA A 44 -72.58 22.05 -1.74
C ALA A 44 -72.84 22.01 -3.25
N PRO A 45 -71.84 22.23 -4.11
CA PRO A 45 -72.07 22.15 -5.55
C PRO A 45 -72.57 20.73 -5.88
N ARG A 46 -73.78 20.66 -6.43
CA ARG A 46 -74.46 19.41 -6.82
C ARG A 46 -73.74 18.78 -8.02
N PHE A 47 -72.60 18.14 -7.76
CA PHE A 47 -71.94 17.26 -8.71
C PHE A 47 -72.33 15.81 -8.43
N ARG A 48 -73.15 15.26 -9.33
CA ARG A 48 -73.64 13.88 -9.33
C ARG A 48 -72.50 12.97 -9.81
N GLY A 49 -71.74 12.36 -8.88
CA GLY A 49 -70.66 11.43 -9.21
C GLY A 49 -69.83 10.99 -8.00
N GLY A 50 -70.27 9.93 -7.31
CA GLY A 50 -69.74 9.48 -6.02
C GLY A 50 -68.27 9.04 -5.99
N GLY A 51 -67.66 8.67 -7.13
CA GLY A 51 -66.25 8.25 -7.18
C GLY A 51 -65.24 9.38 -7.48
N ARG A 52 -65.67 10.46 -8.16
CA ARG A 52 -64.75 11.54 -8.55
C ARG A 52 -64.38 12.47 -7.40
N ARG A 53 -65.24 12.62 -6.38
CA ARG A 53 -64.94 13.39 -5.16
C ARG A 53 -63.76 12.81 -4.37
N GLN A 54 -63.68 11.49 -4.20
CA GLN A 54 -62.57 10.87 -3.46
C GLN A 54 -61.24 10.98 -4.21
N MET A 55 -61.20 10.78 -5.53
CA MET A 55 -59.95 10.88 -6.29
C MET A 55 -59.25 12.25 -6.17
N PHE A 56 -59.98 13.37 -6.24
CA PHE A 56 -59.37 14.71 -6.21
C PHE A 56 -58.68 15.06 -4.89
N PHE A 57 -59.09 14.48 -3.76
CA PHE A 57 -58.47 14.74 -2.46
C PHE A 57 -57.26 13.84 -2.16
N TRP A 58 -57.29 12.58 -2.63
CA TRP A 58 -56.26 11.59 -2.29
C TRP A 58 -55.01 11.71 -3.18
N ILE A 59 -55.17 12.19 -4.42
CA ILE A 59 -54.05 12.33 -5.38
C ILE A 59 -52.96 13.30 -4.86
N PRO A 60 -53.27 14.52 -4.38
CA PRO A 60 -52.24 15.42 -3.82
C PRO A 60 -51.52 14.85 -2.59
N SER A 61 -52.23 14.13 -1.72
CA SER A 61 -51.66 13.48 -0.53
C SER A 61 -50.70 12.34 -0.89
N LEU A 62 -51.08 11.50 -1.85
CA LEU A 62 -50.23 10.45 -2.39
C LEU A 62 -48.99 11.03 -3.09
N MET A 63 -49.15 12.11 -3.86
CA MET A 63 -48.02 12.81 -4.49
C MET A 63 -47.04 13.38 -3.45
N ARG A 64 -47.53 14.01 -2.37
CA ARG A 64 -46.68 14.49 -1.27
C ARG A 64 -45.91 13.35 -0.60
N PHE A 65 -46.57 12.23 -0.33
CA PHE A 65 -45.92 11.06 0.26
C PHE A 65 -44.81 10.49 -0.63
N VAL A 66 -45.09 10.32 -1.93
CA VAL A 66 -44.10 9.86 -2.91
C VAL A 66 -42.91 10.84 -2.98
N LEU A 67 -43.18 12.15 -2.95
CA LEU A 67 -42.12 13.16 -2.96
C LEU A 67 -41.21 13.07 -1.73
N ILE A 68 -41.78 12.90 -0.52
CA ILE A 68 -40.99 12.71 0.70
C ILE A 68 -40.15 11.43 0.64
N MET A 69 -40.70 10.33 0.11
CA MET A 69 -39.95 9.09 -0.08
C MET A 69 -38.79 9.25 -1.07
N VAL A 70 -39.03 9.89 -2.22
CA VAL A 70 -38.00 10.12 -3.24
C VAL A 70 -36.89 11.01 -2.66
N LEU A 71 -37.23 12.06 -1.91
CA LEU A 71 -36.25 12.92 -1.27
C LEU A 71 -35.45 12.17 -0.19
N GLY A 72 -36.12 11.39 0.67
CA GLY A 72 -35.45 10.60 1.72
C GLY A 72 -34.48 9.57 1.15
N THR A 73 -34.93 8.82 0.14
CA THR A 73 -34.08 7.82 -0.54
C THR A 73 -32.94 8.48 -1.33
N ALA A 74 -33.18 9.63 -1.96
CA ALA A 74 -32.12 10.39 -2.63
C ALA A 74 -31.03 10.86 -1.66
N ILE A 75 -31.42 11.39 -0.49
CA ILE A 75 -30.46 11.80 0.56
C ILE A 75 -29.66 10.60 1.08
N GLU A 76 -30.33 9.46 1.34
CA GLU A 76 -29.65 8.24 1.78
C GLU A 76 -28.67 7.72 0.72
N LEU A 77 -29.05 7.77 -0.56
CA LEU A 77 -28.16 7.37 -1.66
C LEU A 77 -26.94 8.28 -1.76
N ILE A 78 -27.13 9.60 -1.69
CA ILE A 78 -26.02 10.57 -1.73
C ILE A 78 -25.05 10.34 -0.57
N THR A 79 -25.57 10.18 0.66
CA THR A 79 -24.71 9.93 1.83
C THR A 79 -24.00 8.57 1.76
N LYS A 80 -24.63 7.56 1.17
CA LYS A 80 -24.01 6.26 0.93
C LYS A 80 -22.87 6.37 -0.08
N LEU A 81 -23.07 7.07 -1.19
CA LEU A 81 -22.04 7.30 -2.20
C LEU A 81 -20.84 8.07 -1.62
N ASP A 82 -21.09 9.11 -0.82
CA ASP A 82 -20.02 9.86 -0.14
C ASP A 82 -19.22 8.96 0.83
N ARG A 83 -19.89 8.12 1.60
CA ARG A 83 -19.23 7.14 2.50
C ARG A 83 -18.41 6.12 1.73
N GLU A 84 -18.91 5.62 0.60
CA GLU A 84 -18.17 4.67 -0.23
C GLU A 84 -16.96 5.33 -0.89
N SER A 85 -17.08 6.57 -1.38
CA SER A 85 -15.95 7.34 -1.90
C SER A 85 -14.86 7.52 -0.84
N LYS A 86 -15.23 7.98 0.36
CA LYS A 86 -14.27 8.15 1.48
C LYS A 86 -13.61 6.83 1.88
N ARG A 87 -14.38 5.75 1.91
CA ARG A 87 -13.85 4.41 2.21
C ARG A 87 -12.89 3.93 1.13
N TYR A 88 -13.20 4.20 -0.13
CA TYR A 88 -12.32 3.89 -1.26
C TYR A 88 -11.00 4.66 -1.16
N ASP A 89 -11.05 5.96 -0.87
CA ASP A 89 -9.87 6.81 -0.69
C ASP A 89 -9.01 6.35 0.49
N GLU A 90 -9.64 6.00 1.61
CA GLU A 90 -8.95 5.47 2.79
C GLU A 90 -8.26 4.12 2.49
N LEU A 91 -8.95 3.19 1.81
CA LEU A 91 -8.36 1.92 1.39
C LEU A 91 -7.19 2.14 0.41
N LYS A 92 -7.33 3.08 -0.53
CA LYS A 92 -6.27 3.45 -1.47
C LYS A 92 -5.06 4.03 -0.72
N ARG A 93 -5.30 4.90 0.26
CA ARG A 93 -4.24 5.46 1.12
C ARG A 93 -3.54 4.38 1.94
N GLN A 94 -4.29 3.49 2.57
CA GLN A 94 -3.74 2.36 3.32
C GLN A 94 -2.92 1.43 2.43
N LYS A 95 -3.37 1.17 1.20
CA LYS A 95 -2.61 0.40 0.20
C LYS A 95 -1.27 1.08 -0.12
N ILE A 96 -1.30 2.36 -0.45
CA ILE A 96 -0.07 3.14 -0.74
C ILE A 96 0.88 3.13 0.47
N ILE A 97 0.38 3.34 1.68
CA ILE A 97 1.21 3.31 2.90
C ILE A 97 1.81 1.91 3.12
N LYS A 98 1.04 0.85 2.85
CA LYS A 98 1.55 -0.53 2.96
C LYS A 98 2.62 -0.82 1.92
N GLU A 99 2.42 -0.42 0.67
CA GLU A 99 3.40 -0.57 -0.41
C GLU A 99 4.67 0.22 -0.11
N LEU A 100 4.54 1.46 0.36
CA LEU A 100 5.68 2.29 0.78
C LEU A 100 6.41 1.65 1.97
N ASN A 101 5.69 1.16 2.98
CA ASN A 101 6.29 0.47 4.12
C ASN A 101 6.95 -0.85 3.72
N PHE A 102 6.39 -1.56 2.75
CA PHE A 102 7.00 -2.76 2.18
C PHE A 102 8.32 -2.41 1.47
N LEU A 103 8.32 -1.38 0.61
CA LEU A 103 9.52 -0.85 -0.03
C LEU A 103 10.55 -0.34 1.00
N LYS A 104 10.08 0.31 2.05
CA LYS A 104 10.91 0.78 3.17
C LYS A 104 11.51 -0.38 3.97
N ASN A 105 10.81 -1.51 4.08
CA ASN A 105 11.33 -2.70 4.75
C ASN A 105 12.30 -3.48 3.86
N GLN A 106 12.20 -3.37 2.53
CA GLN A 106 13.24 -3.85 1.61
C GLN A 106 14.54 -3.04 1.75
N LEU A 107 14.46 -1.77 2.20
CA LEU A 107 15.63 -1.01 2.66
C LEU A 107 15.99 -1.41 4.09
N ASN A 108 17.22 -1.85 4.34
CA ASN A 108 17.69 -2.00 5.72
C ASN A 108 17.80 -0.61 6.38
N PRO A 109 16.93 -0.24 7.35
CA PRO A 109 16.97 1.10 7.95
C PRO A 109 18.31 1.38 8.62
N HIS A 110 18.94 0.34 9.17
CA HIS A 110 20.25 0.42 9.78
C HIS A 110 21.36 0.71 8.75
N PHE A 111 21.27 0.19 7.52
CA PHE A 111 22.20 0.57 6.46
C PHE A 111 22.14 2.07 6.17
N LEU A 112 20.93 2.63 6.07
CA LEU A 112 20.71 4.06 5.82
C LEU A 112 21.28 4.93 6.96
N PHE A 113 20.97 4.60 8.21
CA PHE A 113 21.54 5.33 9.36
C PHE A 113 23.06 5.26 9.38
N ASN A 114 23.64 4.10 9.09
CA ASN A 114 25.10 3.94 9.06
C ASN A 114 25.75 4.72 7.91
N ALA A 115 25.13 4.73 6.73
CA ALA A 115 25.61 5.51 5.59
C ALA A 115 25.59 7.02 5.93
N LEU A 116 24.50 7.53 6.50
CA LEU A 116 24.39 8.93 6.91
C LEU A 116 25.40 9.30 8.00
N ASN A 117 25.58 8.45 9.01
CA ASN A 117 26.56 8.67 10.08
C ASN A 117 28.00 8.70 9.54
N ASN A 118 28.31 7.82 8.58
CA ASN A 118 29.61 7.84 7.92
C ASN A 118 29.82 9.14 7.14
N ILE A 119 28.83 9.54 6.32
CA ILE A 119 28.87 10.80 5.57
C ILE A 119 29.04 12.00 6.51
N TYR A 120 28.35 12.02 7.65
CA TYR A 120 28.52 13.06 8.66
C TYR A 120 29.95 13.09 9.22
N SER A 121 30.56 11.93 9.47
CA SER A 121 31.96 11.83 9.90
C SER A 121 32.92 12.35 8.83
N LEU A 122 32.71 11.97 7.57
CA LEU A 122 33.49 12.46 6.42
C LEU A 122 33.37 13.99 6.27
N ALA A 123 32.16 14.52 6.36
CA ALA A 123 31.88 15.95 6.27
C ALA A 123 32.56 16.72 7.40
N SER A 124 32.47 16.21 8.64
CA SER A 124 33.09 16.81 9.83
C SER A 124 34.63 16.85 9.71
N ARG A 125 35.21 15.88 9.01
CA ARG A 125 36.66 15.80 8.73
C ARG A 125 37.07 16.52 7.43
N LYS A 126 36.12 17.15 6.72
CA LYS A 126 36.33 17.76 5.39
C LYS A 126 36.96 16.79 4.38
N SER A 127 36.58 15.53 4.43
CA SER A 127 37.08 14.51 3.50
C SER A 127 36.58 14.76 2.08
N GLU A 128 37.45 14.58 1.09
CA GLU A 128 37.11 14.63 -0.33
C GLU A 128 36.06 13.56 -0.72
N ASN A 129 35.95 12.48 0.07
CA ASN A 129 34.96 11.40 -0.13
C ASN A 129 33.54 11.76 0.32
N THR A 130 33.32 12.93 0.92
CA THR A 130 31.99 13.36 1.39
C THR A 130 31.00 13.47 0.24
N THR A 131 31.33 14.25 -0.79
CA THR A 131 30.46 14.47 -1.96
C THR A 131 30.22 13.18 -2.75
N PRO A 132 31.23 12.35 -3.07
CA PRO A 132 31.03 11.03 -3.67
C PRO A 132 30.09 10.14 -2.87
N SER A 133 30.23 10.09 -1.54
CA SER A 133 29.36 9.28 -0.67
C SER A 133 27.90 9.71 -0.74
N ILE A 134 27.62 11.02 -0.77
CA ILE A 134 26.26 11.55 -0.91
C ILE A 134 25.66 11.14 -2.26
N MET A 135 26.44 11.24 -3.33
CA MET A 135 25.99 10.84 -4.68
C MET A 135 25.69 9.34 -4.75
N LEU A 136 26.56 8.48 -4.20
CA LEU A 136 26.34 7.04 -4.14
C LEU A 136 25.07 6.69 -3.36
N LEU A 137 24.88 7.31 -2.20
CA LEU A 137 23.68 7.11 -1.39
C LEU A 137 22.41 7.59 -2.12
N SER A 138 22.48 8.72 -2.83
CA SER A 138 21.36 9.23 -3.64
C SER A 138 20.99 8.25 -4.77
N ASN A 139 21.98 7.67 -5.45
CA ASN A 139 21.74 6.69 -6.51
C ASN A 139 21.12 5.40 -5.98
N ILE A 140 21.58 4.90 -4.83
CA ILE A 140 21.00 3.73 -4.14
C ILE A 140 19.54 4.02 -3.77
N LEU A 141 19.26 5.16 -3.16
CA LEU A 141 17.90 5.56 -2.78
C LEU A 141 16.98 5.71 -4.00
N ARG A 142 17.47 6.31 -5.09
CA ARG A 142 16.72 6.44 -6.34
C ARG A 142 16.35 5.07 -6.89
N TYR A 143 17.30 4.15 -6.96
CA TYR A 143 17.05 2.80 -7.44
C TYR A 143 15.94 2.13 -6.62
N VAL A 144 16.03 2.18 -5.29
CA VAL A 144 15.03 1.52 -4.44
C VAL A 144 13.66 2.19 -4.50
N LEU A 145 13.58 3.51 -4.66
CA LEU A 145 12.29 4.19 -4.75
C LEU A 145 11.56 3.97 -6.08
N TYR A 146 12.30 3.84 -7.19
CA TYR A 146 11.70 3.82 -8.53
C TYR A 146 11.76 2.45 -9.22
N GLU A 147 12.76 1.63 -8.92
CA GLU A 147 13.01 0.37 -9.61
C GLU A 147 12.55 -0.85 -8.79
N SER A 148 12.62 -0.82 -7.45
CA SER A 148 12.30 -2.01 -6.64
C SER A 148 10.82 -2.36 -6.55
N GLY A 149 9.93 -1.45 -6.96
CA GLY A 149 8.49 -1.70 -7.05
C GLY A 149 8.05 -2.29 -8.39
N LYS A 150 8.97 -2.49 -9.35
CA LYS A 150 8.69 -3.10 -10.66
C LYS A 150 8.77 -4.62 -10.57
N ASP A 151 7.98 -5.32 -11.39
CA ASP A 151 8.02 -6.79 -11.45
C ASP A 151 9.38 -7.33 -11.90
N LYS A 152 10.01 -6.62 -12.85
CA LYS A 152 11.33 -6.95 -13.39
C LYS A 152 12.10 -5.68 -13.75
N VAL A 153 13.43 -5.76 -13.68
CA VAL A 153 14.39 -4.71 -14.03
C VAL A 153 15.51 -5.30 -14.88
N PHE A 154 16.17 -4.47 -15.69
CA PHE A 154 17.32 -4.95 -16.47
C PHE A 154 18.52 -5.23 -15.57
N ILE A 155 19.30 -6.26 -15.93
CA ILE A 155 20.46 -6.70 -15.15
C ILE A 155 21.52 -5.60 -15.00
N HIS A 156 21.73 -4.74 -16.01
CA HIS A 156 22.65 -3.61 -15.87
C HIS A 156 22.24 -2.65 -14.75
N GLN A 157 20.93 -2.45 -14.52
CA GLN A 157 20.45 -1.57 -13.46
C GLN A 157 20.74 -2.17 -12.07
N GLU A 158 20.56 -3.48 -11.90
CA GLU A 158 20.98 -4.21 -10.68
C GLU A 158 22.49 -4.12 -10.48
N MET A 159 23.28 -4.29 -11.53
CA MET A 159 24.74 -4.22 -11.45
C MET A 159 25.22 -2.83 -11.05
N ASP A 160 24.63 -1.77 -11.59
CA ASP A 160 24.96 -0.40 -11.22
C ASP A 160 24.53 -0.07 -9.79
N PHE A 161 23.37 -0.58 -9.36
CA PHE A 161 22.97 -0.52 -7.96
C PHE A 161 24.00 -1.20 -7.04
N ILE A 162 24.43 -2.42 -7.38
CA ILE A 162 25.42 -3.18 -6.61
C ILE A 162 26.78 -2.48 -6.59
N LYS A 163 27.24 -1.93 -7.72
CA LYS A 163 28.49 -1.14 -7.79
C LYS A 163 28.41 0.06 -6.84
N ASN A 164 27.30 0.80 -6.88
CA ASN A 164 27.10 1.95 -6.01
C ASN A 164 27.10 1.55 -4.53
N TYR A 165 26.42 0.45 -4.20
CA TYR A 165 26.39 -0.12 -2.85
C TYR A 165 27.79 -0.52 -2.36
N VAL A 166 28.52 -1.31 -3.14
CA VAL A 166 29.87 -1.77 -2.79
C VAL A 166 30.82 -0.59 -2.60
N ASN A 167 30.76 0.41 -3.49
CA ASN A 167 31.60 1.60 -3.39
C ASN A 167 31.27 2.40 -2.13
N LEU A 168 29.99 2.52 -1.76
CA LEU A 168 29.60 3.21 -0.53
C LEU A 168 30.06 2.44 0.72
N GLU A 169 29.96 1.11 0.73
CA GLU A 169 30.48 0.28 1.83
C GLU A 169 32.01 0.39 1.96
N LYS A 170 32.75 0.41 0.85
CA LYS A 170 34.21 0.56 0.84
C LYS A 170 34.68 1.84 1.57
N LEU A 171 33.93 2.94 1.42
CA LEU A 171 34.26 4.24 2.03
C LEU A 171 34.18 4.22 3.56
N LYS A 172 33.64 3.15 4.16
CA LYS A 172 33.60 2.98 5.62
C LYS A 172 34.93 2.60 6.25
N PHE A 173 35.86 2.07 5.47
CA PHE A 173 37.12 1.54 5.98
C PHE A 173 38.24 2.55 5.82
N SER A 174 39.03 2.71 6.89
CA SER A 174 40.27 3.46 6.86
C SER A 174 41.37 2.62 6.18
N ASP A 175 42.29 3.27 5.45
CA ASP A 175 43.32 2.61 4.63
C ASP A 175 44.18 1.59 5.39
N THR A 176 44.40 1.77 6.69
CA THR A 176 45.36 0.98 7.46
C THR A 176 44.96 -0.49 7.66
N ASN A 177 43.68 -0.86 7.51
CA ASN A 177 43.18 -2.24 7.64
C ASN A 177 41.97 -2.50 6.72
N ALA A 178 41.92 -1.86 5.55
CA ALA A 178 40.78 -1.99 4.66
C ALA A 178 40.65 -3.43 4.10
N PRO A 179 39.43 -4.03 4.16
CA PRO A 179 39.20 -5.35 3.58
C PRO A 179 39.40 -5.34 2.06
N GLN A 180 39.94 -6.42 1.51
CA GLN A 180 40.09 -6.57 0.06
C GLN A 180 38.74 -6.89 -0.58
N ILE A 181 38.13 -5.90 -1.22
CA ILE A 181 36.82 -6.05 -1.86
C ILE A 181 36.95 -5.94 -3.37
N LYS A 182 36.66 -7.05 -4.08
CA LYS A 182 36.74 -7.16 -5.53
C LYS A 182 35.39 -7.52 -6.14
N CYS A 183 35.02 -6.81 -7.20
CA CYS A 183 33.79 -7.07 -7.96
C CYS A 183 34.13 -7.28 -9.43
N TYR A 184 33.59 -8.35 -10.01
CA TYR A 184 33.75 -8.71 -11.40
C TYR A 184 32.39 -8.89 -12.05
N PHE A 185 32.22 -8.27 -13.20
CA PHE A 185 30.99 -8.28 -13.98
C PHE A 185 31.33 -8.75 -15.39
N SER A 186 30.79 -9.89 -15.80
CA SER A 186 31.07 -10.48 -17.11
C SER A 186 29.77 -10.93 -17.76
N PHE A 187 29.23 -10.08 -18.64
CA PHE A 187 28.01 -10.33 -19.41
C PHE A 187 28.27 -10.06 -20.88
N ALA A 188 27.73 -10.91 -21.74
CA ALA A 188 27.70 -10.71 -23.19
C ALA A 188 26.47 -9.88 -23.59
N ASN A 189 25.35 -10.04 -22.87
CA ASN A 189 24.13 -9.27 -23.08
C ASN A 189 23.61 -8.71 -21.73
N GLU A 190 23.50 -7.38 -21.62
CA GLU A 190 23.08 -6.73 -20.37
C GLU A 190 21.56 -6.39 -20.34
N ASN A 191 20.78 -6.94 -21.27
CA ASN A 191 19.34 -6.70 -21.40
C ASN A 191 18.46 -7.79 -20.77
N TYR A 192 19.04 -8.75 -20.04
CA TYR A 192 18.24 -9.70 -19.27
C TYR A 192 17.44 -9.00 -18.18
N THR A 193 16.26 -9.53 -17.88
CA THR A 193 15.39 -8.98 -16.86
C THR A 193 15.35 -9.88 -15.63
N VAL A 194 15.62 -9.32 -14.46
CA VAL A 194 15.65 -10.00 -13.15
C VAL A 194 14.69 -9.34 -12.16
N GLU A 195 14.37 -10.04 -11.07
CA GLU A 195 13.63 -9.40 -9.97
C GLU A 195 14.55 -8.36 -9.30
N PRO A 196 14.06 -7.14 -9.02
CA PRO A 196 14.89 -6.13 -8.38
C PRO A 196 15.30 -6.55 -6.97
N LEU A 197 16.49 -6.12 -6.54
CA LEU A 197 17.08 -6.40 -5.22
C LEU A 197 17.29 -7.91 -4.94
N LEU A 198 17.31 -8.74 -5.98
CA LEU A 198 17.51 -10.18 -5.82
C LEU A 198 18.91 -10.48 -5.24
N PHE A 199 19.94 -9.89 -5.83
CA PHE A 199 21.32 -10.21 -5.53
C PHE A 199 21.87 -9.51 -4.29
N ILE A 200 21.32 -8.33 -3.96
CA ILE A 200 21.84 -7.51 -2.86
C ILE A 200 21.76 -8.22 -1.52
N THR A 201 20.78 -9.10 -1.32
CA THR A 201 20.61 -9.89 -0.09
C THR A 201 21.86 -10.73 0.23
N LEU A 202 22.46 -11.37 -0.77
CA LEU A 202 23.68 -12.17 -0.60
C LEU A 202 24.90 -11.28 -0.36
N ILE A 203 24.97 -10.16 -1.07
CA ILE A 203 26.08 -9.21 -0.98
C ILE A 203 26.08 -8.54 0.40
N GLU A 204 24.94 -8.07 0.88
CA GLU A 204 24.78 -7.49 2.22
C GLU A 204 25.20 -8.49 3.31
N ASN A 205 24.82 -9.76 3.17
CA ASN A 205 25.25 -10.82 4.09
C ASN A 205 26.78 -10.97 4.10
N ALA A 206 27.44 -10.90 2.94
CA ALA A 206 28.89 -10.95 2.86
C ALA A 206 29.57 -9.74 3.52
N PHE A 207 29.03 -8.53 3.40
CA PHE A 207 29.53 -7.37 4.13
C PHE A 207 29.33 -7.49 5.65
N LYS A 208 28.17 -8.00 6.06
CA LYS A 208 27.80 -8.16 7.47
C LYS A 208 28.63 -9.22 8.21
N HIS A 209 28.99 -10.30 7.53
CA HIS A 209 29.64 -11.46 8.14
C HIS A 209 31.08 -11.68 7.68
N GLY A 210 31.46 -11.11 6.54
CA GLY A 210 32.75 -11.32 5.89
C GLY A 210 33.85 -10.37 6.32
N ILE A 211 33.50 -9.28 7.01
CA ILE A 211 34.46 -8.24 7.38
C ILE A 211 34.85 -8.40 8.85
N SER A 212 36.16 -8.42 9.08
CA SER A 212 36.77 -8.43 10.41
C SER A 212 37.56 -7.14 10.58
N TYR A 213 37.41 -6.49 11.74
CA TYR A 213 38.18 -5.30 12.11
C TYR A 213 39.53 -5.64 12.74
N VAL A 214 39.76 -6.93 13.05
CA VAL A 214 40.96 -7.41 13.77
C VAL A 214 41.91 -8.15 12.84
N THR A 215 41.36 -8.87 11.86
CA THR A 215 42.13 -9.69 10.91
C THR A 215 41.89 -9.23 9.48
N PRO A 216 42.89 -9.36 8.58
CA PRO A 216 42.69 -9.14 7.16
C PRO A 216 41.49 -9.96 6.67
N SER A 217 40.60 -9.31 5.93
CA SER A 217 39.38 -9.92 5.41
C SER A 217 39.18 -9.55 3.94
N PHE A 218 38.43 -10.37 3.23
CA PHE A 218 38.12 -10.15 1.82
C PHE A 218 36.66 -10.47 1.50
N ILE A 219 36.17 -9.82 0.45
CA ILE A 219 34.91 -10.12 -0.21
C ILE A 219 35.17 -10.14 -1.72
N LEU A 220 34.79 -11.24 -2.36
CA LEU A 220 34.83 -11.42 -3.80
C LEU A 220 33.41 -11.59 -4.31
N ILE A 221 32.99 -10.73 -5.22
CA ILE A 221 31.70 -10.79 -5.90
C ILE A 221 31.96 -10.97 -7.38
N SER A 222 31.40 -12.01 -7.98
CA SER A 222 31.53 -12.30 -9.40
C SER A 222 30.16 -12.59 -10.00
N PHE A 223 29.84 -11.86 -11.06
CA PHE A 223 28.72 -12.15 -11.94
C PHE A 223 29.24 -12.69 -13.26
N LYS A 224 28.65 -13.79 -13.72
CA LYS A 224 28.94 -14.40 -15.01
C LYS A 224 27.66 -14.81 -15.70
N GLU A 225 27.63 -14.64 -17.01
CA GLU A 225 26.62 -15.19 -17.90
C GLU A 225 27.15 -16.49 -18.53
N ASP A 226 26.35 -17.55 -18.52
CA ASP A 226 26.60 -18.78 -19.28
C ASP A 226 25.26 -19.42 -19.70
N ASN A 227 25.09 -19.71 -20.99
CA ASN A 227 23.88 -20.33 -21.57
C ASN A 227 22.53 -19.73 -21.11
N GLU A 228 22.37 -18.40 -21.20
CA GLU A 228 21.16 -17.66 -20.76
C GLU A 228 20.88 -17.71 -19.24
N GLU A 229 21.78 -18.31 -18.45
CA GLU A 229 21.73 -18.30 -16.99
C GLU A 229 22.70 -17.28 -16.40
N ILE A 230 22.31 -16.68 -15.29
CA ILE A 230 23.11 -15.70 -14.54
C ILE A 230 23.67 -16.38 -13.29
N PHE A 231 24.99 -16.48 -13.24
CA PHE A 231 25.71 -17.03 -12.10
C PHE A 231 26.26 -15.90 -11.22
N LEU A 232 25.77 -15.83 -9.98
CA LEU A 232 26.36 -15.01 -8.92
C LEU A 232 27.20 -15.88 -7.98
N SER A 233 28.47 -15.52 -7.82
CA SER A 233 29.34 -16.06 -6.78
C SER A 233 29.73 -14.95 -5.79
N VAL A 234 29.41 -15.15 -4.52
CA VAL A 234 29.83 -14.29 -3.41
C VAL A 234 30.67 -15.11 -2.45
N ILE A 235 31.94 -14.75 -2.28
CA ILE A 235 32.89 -15.45 -1.41
C ILE A 235 33.46 -14.44 -0.43
N ASN A 236 33.40 -14.74 0.86
CA ASN A 236 33.92 -13.87 1.91
C ASN A 236 34.74 -14.63 2.93
N SER A 237 35.57 -13.90 3.68
CA SER A 237 36.27 -14.45 4.84
C SER A 237 35.29 -14.91 5.92
N VAL A 238 35.61 -15.98 6.64
CA VAL A 238 34.88 -16.37 7.85
C VAL A 238 35.61 -15.78 9.04
N GLY A 239 35.01 -14.78 9.69
CA GLY A 239 35.57 -14.25 10.93
C GLY A 239 35.60 -15.34 12.01
N LYS A 240 36.71 -15.46 12.74
CA LYS A 240 36.70 -16.18 14.03
C LYS A 240 35.81 -15.40 14.98
N LYS A 241 34.53 -15.77 15.10
CA LYS A 241 33.69 -15.29 16.19
C LYS A 241 34.12 -16.02 17.46
N ASP A 242 34.26 -15.27 18.54
CA ASP A 242 34.36 -15.82 19.89
C ASP A 242 33.22 -16.84 20.12
N ASP A 243 33.57 -18.04 20.59
CA ASP A 243 32.73 -19.25 20.67
C ASP A 243 31.49 -19.14 21.59
N GLN A 244 31.04 -17.95 21.99
CA GLN A 244 30.04 -17.79 23.05
C GLN A 244 28.60 -17.48 22.63
N ASN A 245 28.26 -17.42 21.34
CA ASN A 245 26.86 -17.18 20.94
C ASN A 245 26.48 -17.77 19.57
N ILE A 246 26.64 -19.08 19.39
CA ILE A 246 25.98 -19.79 18.29
C ILE A 246 24.53 -20.07 18.70
N ASN A 247 23.66 -19.06 18.53
CA ASN A 247 22.24 -19.34 18.38
C ASN A 247 22.03 -19.96 16.99
N THR A 248 22.02 -21.29 16.94
CA THR A 248 21.88 -22.12 15.73
C THR A 248 20.51 -22.03 15.02
N ASN A 249 19.58 -21.18 15.49
CA ASN A 249 18.19 -21.14 14.99
C ASN A 249 17.79 -19.82 14.31
N LYS A 250 18.65 -19.23 13.48
CA LYS A 250 18.24 -18.19 12.54
C LYS A 250 18.79 -18.49 11.15
N GLU A 251 18.20 -19.48 10.48
CA GLU A 251 18.21 -19.45 9.02
C GLU A 251 17.67 -18.08 8.59
N GLY A 252 18.52 -17.27 7.97
CA GLY A 252 18.23 -15.88 7.69
C GLY A 252 17.09 -15.77 6.69
N ILE A 253 16.12 -14.90 6.99
CA ILE A 253 14.97 -14.52 6.14
C ILE A 253 15.39 -14.25 4.67
N GLY A 254 16.64 -13.80 4.45
CA GLY A 254 17.20 -13.56 3.13
C GLY A 254 17.39 -14.80 2.24
N ILE A 255 17.66 -15.98 2.80
CA ILE A 255 17.80 -17.22 2.00
C ILE A 255 16.43 -17.74 1.56
N GLU A 256 15.40 -17.53 2.38
CA GLU A 256 14.04 -17.94 2.05
C GLU A 256 13.46 -17.16 0.86
N ASN A 257 13.79 -15.87 0.74
CA ASN A 257 13.39 -15.04 -0.40
C ASN A 257 14.07 -15.47 -1.71
N LEU A 258 15.35 -15.91 -1.65
CA LEU A 258 16.09 -16.41 -2.81
C LEU A 258 15.57 -17.75 -3.37
N LYS A 259 14.79 -18.51 -2.58
CA LYS A 259 14.17 -19.76 -3.06
C LYS A 259 12.81 -19.53 -3.73
N LYS A 260 12.25 -18.32 -3.63
CA LYS A 260 10.91 -17.98 -4.14
C LYS A 260 10.94 -17.15 -5.43
N GLY A 261 12.00 -16.35 -5.64
CA GLY A 261 12.26 -15.60 -6.88
C GLY A 261 13.06 -16.42 -7.88
#